data_AF-A0A7X0GUM8-F1
#
_entry.id   AF-A0A7X0GUM8-F1
#
_cell.length_a   1.000
_cell.length_b   1.000
_cell.length_c   1.000
_cell.angle_alpha   90.00
_cell.angle_beta   90.00
_cell.angle_gamma   90.00
#
_symmetry.space_group_name_H-M   'P 1'
#
loop_
_entity.id
_entity.type
_entity.pdbx_description
1 polymer ?
#
loop_
_entity_poly.entity_id
_entity_poly.type
_entity_poly.pdbx_seq_one_letter_code
_entity_poly.pdbx_strand_id
1 'polypeptide(L)'
;MVIAKTAPSAQQDAPSRETTEHWLWAAAPDTSLTEDDHPWSGKWLWFTPLSLLDRSWATIRTATEDGLLGYCSKAATLLNTRTKSDDTRRPICVYTRDWRNIDDVQRVLTNLRALGIVDVLLYKTDSDTRKGRYGTGASTFVAPATKMKLVIPKRTREALEHQHAARAQARRTAAARRKVPVPKRT
;
A
#
# COMPACT_ATOMS: atom_id res chain seq x y z
N MET A 1 -8.48 -3.98 -30.21
CA MET A 1 -7.67 -2.83 -30.65
C MET A 1 -6.71 -2.50 -29.52
N VAL A 2 -5.44 -2.87 -29.67
CA VAL A 2 -4.41 -2.74 -28.63
C VAL A 2 -3.92 -1.30 -28.69
N ILE A 3 -4.25 -0.49 -27.68
CA ILE A 3 -3.69 0.85 -27.58
C ILE A 3 -2.29 0.68 -26.98
N ALA A 4 -1.28 0.72 -27.83
CA ALA A 4 0.11 0.82 -27.40
C ALA A 4 0.26 2.10 -26.56
N LYS A 5 0.78 1.96 -25.33
CA LYS A 5 1.00 3.10 -24.44
C LYS A 5 2.31 3.79 -24.88
N THR A 6 2.17 4.92 -25.56
CA THR A 6 3.26 5.80 -26.00
C THR A 6 4.12 6.26 -24.81
N ALA A 7 5.40 6.56 -25.06
CA ALA A 7 6.39 7.05 -24.10
C ALA A 7 5.85 8.17 -23.17
N PRO A 8 6.36 8.30 -21.93
CA PRO A 8 5.77 9.18 -20.94
C PRO A 8 5.86 10.64 -21.44
N SER A 9 4.70 11.28 -21.58
CA SER A 9 4.68 12.73 -21.73
C SER A 9 5.09 13.35 -20.40
N ALA A 10 5.90 14.40 -20.44
CA ALA A 10 6.32 15.15 -19.24
C ALA A 10 5.15 15.71 -18.40
N GLN A 11 3.91 15.65 -18.92
CA GLN A 11 2.68 16.00 -18.22
C GLN A 11 2.27 14.94 -17.17
N GLN A 12 2.59 13.66 -17.39
CA GLN A 12 2.23 12.55 -16.47
C GLN A 12 3.12 12.48 -15.22
N ASP A 13 4.05 13.41 -15.05
CA ASP A 13 5.04 13.42 -13.97
C ASP A 13 4.73 14.42 -12.86
N ALA A 14 3.73 15.30 -13.05
CA ALA A 14 3.41 16.38 -12.11
C ALA A 14 1.95 16.32 -11.66
N PRO A 15 1.63 15.65 -10.54
CA PRO A 15 0.27 15.58 -10.02
C PRO A 15 -0.37 16.96 -9.76
N SER A 16 0.44 18.00 -9.55
CA SER A 16 -0.02 19.37 -9.37
C SER A 16 -0.56 20.02 -10.66
N ARG A 17 -0.23 19.47 -11.84
CA ARG A 17 -0.61 20.00 -13.16
C ARG A 17 -1.54 19.07 -13.94
N GLU A 18 -1.85 17.91 -13.38
CA GLU A 18 -2.74 16.92 -13.99
C GLU A 18 -4.20 17.39 -13.89
N THR A 19 -4.88 17.42 -15.05
CA THR A 19 -6.22 18.01 -15.22
C THR A 19 -7.24 17.02 -15.79
N THR A 20 -6.86 15.77 -16.08
CA THR A 20 -7.78 14.76 -16.60
C THR A 20 -7.94 13.58 -15.67
N GLU A 21 -6.85 13.15 -15.01
CA GLU A 21 -6.85 11.98 -14.14
C GLU A 21 -6.92 12.37 -12.65
N HIS A 22 -7.65 11.60 -11.85
CA HIS A 22 -7.66 11.76 -10.39
C HIS A 22 -6.41 11.17 -9.70
N TRP A 23 -5.70 10.30 -10.40
CA TRP A 23 -4.55 9.55 -9.88
C TRP A 23 -3.49 9.35 -10.95
N LEU A 24 -2.24 9.66 -10.62
CA LEU A 24 -1.08 9.22 -11.39
C LEU A 24 -0.51 7.96 -10.75
N TRP A 25 -0.08 7.00 -11.56
CA TRP A 25 0.31 5.67 -11.12
C TRP A 25 1.73 5.31 -11.53
N ALA A 26 2.40 4.50 -10.70
CA ALA A 26 3.66 3.85 -11.00
C ALA A 26 3.60 2.39 -10.53
N ALA A 27 4.27 1.48 -11.24
CA ALA A 27 4.33 0.06 -10.90
C ALA A 27 5.79 -0.37 -10.82
N ALA A 28 6.05 -1.35 -9.95
CA ALA A 28 7.31 -2.06 -9.93
C ALA A 28 7.50 -2.89 -11.21
N PRO A 29 8.72 -3.34 -11.52
CA PRO A 29 8.97 -4.22 -12.67
C PRO A 29 8.07 -5.45 -12.64
N ASP A 30 7.67 -5.91 -13.82
CA ASP A 30 6.82 -7.11 -14.02
C ASP A 30 5.47 -7.08 -13.28
N THR A 31 4.98 -5.90 -12.90
CA THR A 31 3.72 -5.73 -12.18
C THR A 31 2.70 -4.95 -13.01
N SER A 32 1.45 -5.40 -13.04
CA SER A 32 0.35 -4.67 -13.68
C SER A 32 -0.07 -3.43 -12.86
N LEU A 33 -0.42 -2.34 -13.53
CA LEU A 33 -0.94 -1.09 -12.93
C LEU A 33 -2.40 -1.22 -12.44
N THR A 34 -2.77 -2.37 -11.89
CA THR A 34 -4.13 -2.63 -11.40
C THR A 34 -4.14 -2.58 -9.88
N GLU A 35 -5.16 -1.94 -9.28
CA GLU A 35 -5.42 -2.18 -7.86
C GLU A 35 -5.66 -3.67 -7.67
N ASP A 36 -4.86 -4.29 -6.81
CA ASP A 36 -5.04 -5.68 -6.47
C ASP A 36 -6.22 -5.72 -5.49
N ASP A 37 -7.37 -6.19 -5.98
CA ASP A 37 -8.57 -6.32 -5.16
C ASP A 37 -8.41 -7.39 -4.06
N HIS A 38 -7.23 -8.01 -3.97
CA HIS A 38 -6.86 -8.98 -2.97
C HIS A 38 -7.32 -8.53 -1.57
N PRO A 39 -8.02 -9.39 -0.80
CA PRO A 39 -8.52 -9.05 0.53
C PRO A 39 -7.44 -8.69 1.56
N TRP A 40 -6.16 -8.83 1.20
CA TRP A 40 -5.01 -8.61 2.06
C TRP A 40 -4.14 -7.45 1.59
N SER A 41 -4.47 -6.82 0.45
CA SER A 41 -3.75 -5.63 0.02
C SER A 41 -4.00 -4.47 0.98
N GLY A 42 -3.03 -3.57 1.04
CA GLY A 42 -3.12 -2.32 1.76
C GLY A 42 -2.08 -1.35 1.27
N LYS A 43 -2.12 -0.13 1.82
CA LYS A 43 -1.24 0.95 1.37
C LYS A 43 -0.78 1.82 2.53
N TRP A 44 0.47 2.23 2.46
CA TRP A 44 0.96 3.42 3.14
C TRP A 44 0.31 4.65 2.52
N LEU A 45 -0.13 5.59 3.35
CA LEU A 45 -0.65 6.90 2.98
C LEU A 45 0.27 7.97 3.56
N TRP A 46 0.82 8.78 2.67
CA TRP A 46 1.57 9.97 2.99
C TRP A 46 0.86 11.19 2.42
N PHE A 47 0.39 12.08 3.28
CA PHE A 47 -0.19 13.34 2.83
C PHE A 47 0.93 14.36 2.64
N THR A 48 1.42 14.57 1.42
CA THR A 48 2.48 15.56 1.17
C THR A 48 1.89 16.97 0.96
N PRO A 49 2.54 18.05 1.44
CA PRO A 49 2.14 19.42 1.07
C PRO A 49 2.14 19.63 -0.44
N LEU A 50 1.19 20.42 -0.96
CA LEU A 50 1.09 20.70 -2.39
C LEU A 50 2.38 21.28 -2.97
N SER A 51 3.09 22.13 -2.22
CA SER A 51 4.37 22.73 -2.63
C SER A 51 5.49 21.70 -2.88
N LEU A 52 5.36 20.50 -2.31
CA LEU A 52 6.33 19.41 -2.45
C LEU A 52 5.80 18.24 -3.28
N LEU A 53 4.54 18.30 -3.75
CA LEU A 53 3.83 17.17 -4.32
C LEU A 53 4.56 16.56 -5.52
N ASP A 54 4.95 17.36 -6.51
CA ASP A 54 5.58 16.85 -7.73
C ASP A 54 6.95 16.22 -7.44
N ARG A 55 7.76 16.86 -6.60
CA ARG A 55 9.07 16.33 -6.19
C ARG A 55 8.94 15.04 -5.38
N SER A 56 7.96 15.01 -4.47
CA SER A 56 7.64 13.85 -3.65
C SER A 56 7.17 12.69 -4.52
N TRP A 57 6.32 12.96 -5.51
CA TRP A 57 5.83 11.97 -6.45
C TRP A 57 6.94 11.43 -7.32
N ALA A 58 7.79 12.28 -7.90
CA ALA A 58 8.94 11.83 -8.70
C ALA A 58 9.83 10.86 -7.90
N THR A 59 10.13 11.20 -6.64
CA THR A 59 10.93 10.35 -5.74
C THR A 59 10.27 8.99 -5.49
N ILE A 60 8.97 8.97 -5.16
CA ILE A 60 8.22 7.73 -4.91
C ILE A 60 8.07 6.91 -6.19
N ARG A 61 7.78 7.56 -7.32
CA ARG A 61 7.62 6.92 -8.63
C ARG A 61 8.87 6.15 -9.00
N THR A 62 10.03 6.81 -9.00
CA THR A 62 11.32 6.17 -9.32
C THR A 62 11.59 5.00 -8.38
N ALA A 63 11.43 5.18 -7.06
CA ALA A 63 11.67 4.09 -6.11
C ALA A 63 10.69 2.91 -6.24
N THR A 64 9.46 3.16 -6.69
CA THR A 64 8.51 2.10 -7.04
C THR A 64 8.94 1.38 -8.31
N GLU A 65 9.29 2.11 -9.37
CA GLU A 65 9.75 1.56 -10.66
C GLU A 65 11.08 0.79 -10.53
N ASP A 66 11.92 1.14 -9.56
CA ASP A 66 13.14 0.39 -9.20
C ASP A 66 12.87 -0.85 -8.33
N GLY A 67 11.61 -1.11 -7.96
CA GLY A 67 11.22 -2.24 -7.11
C GLY A 67 11.61 -2.10 -5.63
N LEU A 68 12.06 -0.93 -5.20
CA LEU A 68 12.48 -0.69 -3.80
C LEU A 68 11.27 -0.61 -2.87
N LEU A 69 10.14 -0.10 -3.35
CA LEU A 69 8.92 0.05 -2.55
C LEU A 69 8.03 -1.19 -2.66
N GLY A 70 6.72 -0.97 -2.73
CA GLY A 70 5.74 -2.00 -2.95
C GLY A 70 5.49 -2.25 -4.43
N TYR A 71 4.43 -3.00 -4.75
CA TYR A 71 4.17 -3.41 -6.14
C TYR A 71 3.64 -2.27 -7.02
N CYS A 72 2.99 -1.27 -6.42
CA CYS A 72 2.60 -0.04 -7.10
C CYS A 72 2.47 1.14 -6.14
N SER A 73 2.44 2.34 -6.69
CA SER A 73 2.16 3.58 -5.98
C SER A 73 1.29 4.51 -6.82
N LYS A 74 0.60 5.44 -6.14
CA LYS A 74 -0.17 6.49 -6.82
C LYS A 74 -0.15 7.81 -6.09
N ALA A 75 -0.18 8.92 -6.83
CA ALA A 75 -0.34 10.26 -6.29
C ALA A 75 -1.70 10.84 -6.66
N ALA A 76 -2.38 11.42 -5.68
CA ALA A 76 -3.60 12.19 -5.93
C ALA A 76 -3.26 13.50 -6.64
N THR A 77 -4.03 13.82 -7.67
CA THR A 77 -3.90 15.04 -8.46
C THR A 77 -4.73 16.18 -7.83
N LEU A 78 -4.68 17.37 -8.41
CA LEU A 78 -5.53 18.48 -7.94
C LEU A 78 -7.02 18.22 -8.14
N LEU A 79 -7.42 17.41 -9.13
CA LEU A 79 -8.80 16.96 -9.34
C LEU A 79 -9.31 16.06 -8.21
N ASN A 80 -8.41 15.44 -7.46
CA ASN A 80 -8.75 14.54 -6.37
C ASN A 80 -9.06 15.32 -5.09
N THR A 81 -10.18 16.04 -5.11
CA THR A 81 -10.72 16.74 -3.95
C THR A 81 -11.82 15.91 -3.31
N ARG A 82 -11.89 15.92 -1.98
CA ARG A 82 -13.03 15.35 -1.24
C ARG A 82 -13.64 16.44 -0.38
N THR A 83 -14.96 16.44 -0.25
CA THR A 83 -15.65 17.34 0.68
C THR A 83 -15.06 17.17 2.08
N LYS A 84 -14.59 18.27 2.70
CA LYS A 84 -13.90 18.30 4.01
C LYS A 84 -12.47 17.73 4.03
N SER A 85 -11.78 17.58 2.90
CA SER A 85 -10.33 17.33 2.90
C SER A 85 -9.52 18.59 3.18
N ASP A 86 -8.30 18.40 3.70
CA ASP A 86 -7.28 19.45 3.73
C ASP A 86 -6.79 19.70 2.30
N ASP A 87 -7.22 20.82 1.71
CA ASP A 87 -6.90 21.17 0.34
C ASP A 87 -5.41 21.54 0.14
N THR A 88 -4.66 21.76 1.22
CA THR A 88 -3.23 22.11 1.18
C THR A 88 -2.30 20.91 0.98
N ARG A 89 -2.86 19.68 1.03
CA ARG A 89 -2.10 18.43 0.93
C ARG A 89 -2.74 17.47 -0.07
N ARG A 90 -1.94 16.53 -0.58
CA ARG A 90 -2.42 15.42 -1.40
C ARG A 90 -1.81 14.10 -0.94
N PRO A 91 -2.59 13.01 -0.91
CA PRO A 91 -2.05 11.70 -0.57
C PRO A 91 -1.22 11.12 -1.71
N ILE A 92 -0.04 10.61 -1.36
CA ILE A 92 0.69 9.61 -2.11
C ILE A 92 0.51 8.26 -1.39
N CYS A 93 0.09 7.25 -2.14
CA CYS A 93 -0.16 5.91 -1.63
C CYS A 93 0.88 4.93 -2.17
N VAL A 94 1.41 4.05 -1.31
CA VAL A 94 2.37 3.01 -1.69
C VAL A 94 1.86 1.65 -1.20
N TYR A 95 1.66 0.71 -2.11
CA TYR A 95 0.87 -0.50 -1.86
C TYR A 95 1.74 -1.71 -1.51
N THR A 96 1.33 -2.50 -0.53
CA THR A 96 1.89 -3.83 -0.28
C THR A 96 0.82 -4.91 -0.50
N ARG A 97 1.24 -6.10 -0.96
CA ARG A 97 0.32 -7.18 -1.37
C ARG A 97 -0.42 -7.83 -0.20
N ASP A 98 0.24 -7.90 0.96
CA ASP A 98 -0.31 -8.56 2.15
C ASP A 98 0.04 -7.76 3.41
N TRP A 99 -0.94 -7.05 3.97
CA TRP A 99 -0.77 -6.28 5.20
C TRP A 99 -0.37 -7.12 6.42
N ARG A 100 -0.56 -8.45 6.35
CA ARG A 100 -0.20 -9.39 7.41
C ARG A 100 1.27 -9.79 7.34
N ASN A 101 1.91 -9.57 6.19
CA ASN A 101 3.35 -9.71 6.06
C ASN A 101 4.03 -8.47 6.65
N ILE A 102 4.17 -8.46 7.98
CA ILE A 102 4.73 -7.33 8.72
C ILE A 102 6.16 -7.01 8.26
N ASP A 103 6.93 -8.01 7.84
CA ASP A 103 8.28 -7.81 7.33
C ASP A 103 8.28 -7.00 6.04
N ASP A 104 7.35 -7.28 5.11
CA ASP A 104 7.23 -6.49 3.87
C ASP A 104 6.67 -5.08 4.14
N VAL A 105 5.67 -4.95 5.01
CA VAL A 105 5.15 -3.65 5.44
C VAL A 105 6.25 -2.78 6.07
N GLN A 106 7.09 -3.39 6.91
CA GLN A 106 8.22 -2.76 7.57
C GLN A 106 9.36 -2.44 6.59
N ARG A 107 9.67 -3.33 5.63
CA ARG A 107 10.65 -3.11 4.55
C ARG A 107 10.28 -1.86 3.75
N VAL A 108 9.03 -1.75 3.33
CA VAL A 108 8.55 -0.57 2.59
C VAL A 108 8.64 0.69 3.46
N LEU A 109 8.28 0.63 4.74
CA LEU A 109 8.46 1.78 5.65
C LEU A 109 9.93 2.22 5.73
N THR A 110 10.86 1.27 5.91
CA THR A 110 12.30 1.56 5.98
C THR A 110 12.78 2.27 4.73
N ASN A 111 12.37 1.81 3.55
CA ASN A 111 12.73 2.45 2.28
C ASN A 111 12.09 3.84 2.12
N LEU A 112 10.82 4.02 2.52
CA LEU A 112 10.19 5.35 2.55
C LEU A 112 10.96 6.34 3.42
N ARG A 113 11.45 5.90 4.58
CA ARG A 113 12.28 6.74 5.45
C ARG A 113 13.66 7.02 4.86
N ALA A 114 14.29 6.04 4.20
CA ALA A 114 15.57 6.23 3.50
C ALA A 114 15.46 7.26 2.36
N LEU A 115 14.29 7.40 1.75
CA LEU A 115 13.97 8.44 0.75
C LEU A 115 13.73 9.83 1.36
N GLY A 116 13.89 10.00 2.67
CA GLY A 116 13.77 11.29 3.37
C GLY A 116 12.36 11.66 3.81
N ILE A 117 11.40 10.72 3.77
CA ILE A 117 10.04 10.99 4.25
C ILE A 117 10.07 10.99 5.78
N VAL A 118 9.86 12.15 6.39
CA VAL A 118 9.92 12.33 7.86
C VAL A 118 8.55 12.43 8.52
N ASP A 119 7.48 12.59 7.75
CA ASP A 119 6.11 12.77 8.24
C ASP A 119 5.54 11.51 8.93
N VAL A 120 4.41 11.68 9.62
CA VAL A 120 3.59 10.55 10.04
C VAL A 120 3.07 9.82 8.79
N LEU A 121 3.20 8.49 8.78
CA LEU A 121 2.64 7.63 7.74
C LEU A 121 1.53 6.78 8.33
N LEU A 122 0.41 6.73 7.64
CA LEU A 122 -0.73 5.90 8.01
C LEU A 122 -0.75 4.69 7.08
N TYR A 123 -1.02 3.50 7.59
CA TYR A 123 -1.27 2.35 6.73
C TYR A 123 -2.74 1.96 6.82
N LYS A 124 -3.36 1.66 5.68
CA LYS A 124 -4.77 1.24 5.61
C LYS A 124 -4.94 0.07 4.67
N THR A 125 -5.74 -0.93 5.06
CA THR A 125 -6.13 -2.01 4.16
C THR A 125 -7.12 -1.56 3.09
N ASP A 126 -7.11 -2.25 1.95
CA ASP A 126 -8.04 -1.95 0.86
C ASP A 126 -9.46 -2.39 1.24
N SER A 127 -9.57 -3.47 2.01
CA SER A 127 -10.83 -3.88 2.63
C SER A 127 -11.44 -2.78 3.53
N ASP A 128 -10.65 -2.10 4.37
CA ASP A 128 -11.14 -0.99 5.20
C ASP A 128 -11.54 0.23 4.34
N THR A 129 -10.85 0.45 3.20
CA THR A 129 -11.18 1.51 2.23
C THR A 129 -12.53 1.24 1.56
N ARG A 130 -12.75 0.02 1.07
CA ARG A 130 -14.04 -0.41 0.49
C ARG A 130 -15.19 -0.33 1.48
N LYS A 131 -14.93 -0.63 2.76
CA LYS A 131 -15.93 -0.55 3.85
C LYS A 131 -16.16 0.87 4.37
N GLY A 132 -15.55 1.90 3.76
CA GLY A 132 -15.77 3.29 4.13
C GLY A 132 -15.21 3.68 5.51
N ARG A 133 -14.27 2.92 6.08
CA ARG A 133 -13.75 3.19 7.43
C ARG A 133 -12.69 4.28 7.37
N TYR A 134 -13.07 5.51 7.69
CA TYR A 134 -12.18 6.67 7.71
C TYR A 134 -12.19 7.33 9.09
N GLY A 135 -11.24 8.23 9.32
CA GLY A 135 -11.13 9.01 10.56
C GLY A 135 -10.19 8.41 11.61
N THR A 136 -10.25 9.00 12.80
CA THR A 136 -9.37 8.67 13.92
C THR A 136 -9.49 7.19 14.30
N GLY A 137 -8.36 6.51 14.44
CA GLY A 137 -8.32 5.09 14.80
C GLY A 137 -8.64 4.11 13.65
N ALA A 138 -8.90 4.61 12.43
CA ALA A 138 -9.17 3.75 11.27
C ALA A 138 -7.91 3.12 10.66
N SER A 139 -6.71 3.58 11.05
CA SER A 139 -5.45 3.09 10.50
C SER A 139 -5.13 1.67 10.99
N THR A 140 -4.66 0.82 10.08
CA THR A 140 -4.21 -0.54 10.39
C THR A 140 -2.84 -0.53 11.05
N PHE A 141 -1.93 0.33 10.56
CA PHE A 141 -0.65 0.64 11.21
C PHE A 141 -0.42 2.15 11.18
N VAL A 142 0.41 2.64 12.09
CA VAL A 142 0.88 4.03 12.09
C VAL A 142 2.40 4.01 12.24
N ALA A 143 3.11 4.72 11.38
CA ALA A 143 4.53 5.02 11.60
C ALA A 143 4.65 6.47 12.07
N PRO A 144 5.03 6.72 13.33
CA PRO A 144 5.25 8.08 13.83
C PRO A 144 6.33 8.80 13.01
N ALA A 145 6.26 10.13 12.99
CA ALA A 145 7.24 10.97 12.31
C ALA A 145 8.67 10.58 12.70
N THR A 146 9.56 10.53 11.70
CA THR A 146 10.98 10.11 11.77
C THR A 146 11.26 8.70 12.30
N LYS A 147 10.26 7.98 12.82
CA LYS A 147 10.45 6.64 13.37
C LYS A 147 10.35 5.57 12.29
N MET A 148 11.19 4.55 12.44
CA MET A 148 11.15 3.31 11.68
C MET A 148 10.19 2.28 12.28
N LYS A 149 9.54 2.59 13.40
CA LYS A 149 8.73 1.63 14.15
C LYS A 149 7.27 1.69 13.75
N LEU A 150 6.66 0.53 13.55
CA LEU A 150 5.21 0.36 13.43
C LEU A 150 4.55 0.44 14.80
N VAL A 151 3.60 1.36 14.94
CA VAL A 151 2.57 1.32 15.98
C VAL A 151 1.43 0.48 15.42
N ILE A 152 1.15 -0.64 16.10
CA ILE A 152 0.09 -1.58 15.76
C ILE A 152 -1.06 -1.36 16.75
N PRO A 153 -2.20 -0.76 16.32
CA PRO A 153 -3.38 -0.62 17.15
C PRO A 153 -3.90 -1.97 17.66
N LYS A 154 -4.54 -1.98 18.82
CA LYS A 154 -5.05 -3.20 19.49
C LYS A 154 -5.88 -4.08 18.55
N ARG A 155 -6.85 -3.48 17.84
CA ARG A 155 -7.68 -4.16 16.84
C ARG A 155 -6.85 -4.90 15.78
N THR A 156 -5.80 -4.27 15.27
CA THR A 156 -4.93 -4.87 14.25
C THR A 156 -4.13 -6.02 14.85
N ARG A 157 -3.60 -5.85 16.08
CA ARG A 157 -2.87 -6.89 16.79
C ARG A 157 -3.72 -8.16 16.97
N GLU A 158 -4.95 -7.99 17.46
CA GLU A 158 -5.91 -9.09 17.65
C GLU A 158 -6.23 -9.79 16.31
N ALA A 159 -6.40 -9.02 15.22
CA ALA A 159 -6.64 -9.57 13.90
C ALA A 159 -5.44 -10.39 13.37
N LEU A 160 -4.22 -9.92 13.58
CA LEU A 160 -2.99 -10.63 13.20
C LEU A 160 -2.85 -11.93 13.99
N GLU A 161 -3.05 -11.89 15.30
CA GLU A 161 -2.98 -13.06 16.19
C GLU A 161 -3.98 -14.14 15.76
N HIS A 162 -5.24 -13.75 15.51
CA HIS A 162 -6.27 -14.66 15.02
C HIS A 162 -5.87 -15.30 13.68
N GLN A 163 -5.33 -14.52 12.74
CA GLN A 163 -4.90 -15.03 11.43
C GLN A 163 -3.67 -15.94 11.52
N HIS A 164 -2.70 -15.62 12.37
CA HIS A 164 -1.53 -16.46 12.63
C HIS A 164 -1.94 -17.79 13.26
N ALA A 165 -2.84 -17.76 14.25
CA ALA A 165 -3.39 -18.96 14.88
C ALA A 165 -4.14 -19.85 13.86
N ALA A 166 -5.01 -19.26 13.04
CA ALA A 166 -5.71 -19.98 11.98
C ALA A 166 -4.76 -20.61 10.96
N ARG A 167 -3.70 -19.89 10.54
CA ARG A 167 -2.68 -20.40 9.61
C ARG A 167 -1.86 -21.53 10.22
N ALA A 168 -1.48 -21.41 11.50
CA ALA A 168 -0.78 -22.48 12.22
C ALA A 168 -1.66 -23.74 12.33
N GLN A 169 -2.95 -23.57 12.61
CA GLN A 169 -3.89 -24.69 12.66
C GLN A 169 -4.04 -25.36 11.29
N ALA A 170 -4.24 -24.59 10.22
CA ALA A 170 -4.34 -25.12 8.86
C ALA A 170 -3.09 -25.91 8.45
N ARG A 171 -1.89 -25.41 8.77
CA ARG A 171 -0.62 -26.10 8.53
C ARG A 171 -0.54 -27.43 9.28
N ARG A 172 -0.94 -27.47 10.55
CA ARG A 172 -0.98 -28.70 11.35
C ARG A 172 -1.95 -29.72 10.75
N THR A 173 -3.15 -29.30 10.39
CA THR A 173 -4.16 -30.17 9.78
C THR A 173 -3.68 -30.72 8.43
N ALA A 174 -3.05 -29.90 7.59
CA ALA A 174 -2.49 -30.35 6.31
C ALA A 174 -1.34 -31.35 6.50
N ALA A 175 -0.44 -31.10 7.46
CA ALA A 175 0.63 -32.03 7.80
C ALA A 175 0.10 -33.36 8.35
N ALA A 176 -0.96 -33.34 9.15
CA ALA A 176 -1.62 -34.54 9.66
C ALA A 176 -2.27 -35.34 8.53
N ARG A 177 -2.98 -34.69 7.59
CA ARG A 177 -3.58 -35.35 6.41
C ARG A 177 -2.54 -36.04 5.53
N ARG A 178 -1.36 -35.44 5.35
CA ARG A 178 -0.26 -36.03 4.57
C ARG A 178 0.34 -37.29 5.22
N LYS A 179 0.17 -37.47 6.54
CA LYS A 179 0.68 -38.64 7.28
C LYS A 179 -0.30 -39.81 7.33
N VAL A 180 -1.56 -39.64 6.91
CA VAL A 180 -2.55 -40.73 6.89
C VAL A 180 -2.28 -41.61 5.66
N PRO A 181 -2.00 -42.93 5.82
CA PRO A 181 -1.78 -43.82 4.69
C PRO A 181 -3.03 -43.93 3.82
N VAL A 182 -2.87 -43.89 2.49
CA VAL A 182 -3.96 -44.17 1.56
C VAL A 182 -4.39 -45.63 1.75
N PRO A 183 -5.67 -45.93 2.05
CA PRO A 183 -6.12 -47.31 2.20
C PRO A 183 -5.96 -48.06 0.88
N LYS A 184 -5.29 -49.22 0.92
CA LYS A 184 -5.15 -50.10 -0.25
C LYS A 184 -6.56 -50.60 -0.63
N ARG A 185 -6.99 -50.32 -1.86
CA ARG A 185 -8.19 -50.93 -2.43
C ARG A 185 -7.92 -52.43 -2.63
N THR A 186 -8.64 -53.26 -1.90
CA THR A 186 -8.80 -54.70 -2.14
C THR A 186 -9.82 -54.94 -3.23
#